data_AF-A0A9Q3JCX2-F1
#
_entry.id   AF-A0A9Q3JCX2-F1
#
_cell.length_a   1.000
_cell.length_b   1.000
_cell.length_c   1.000
_cell.angle_alpha   90.00
_cell.angle_beta   90.00
_cell.angle_gamma   90.00
#
_symmetry.space_group_name_H-M   'P 1'
#
loop_
_entity.id
_entity.type
_entity.pdbx_description
1 polymer ?
#
loop_
_entity_poly.entity_id
_entity_poly.type
_entity_poly.pdbx_seq_one_letter_code
_entity_poly.pdbx_strand_id
1 'polypeptide(L)'
;MPIEGMKFSSASQTMHPLVIFEAAMIFPHPAGSIRSKVAFVVMNNCTSQHFILGNNYLNIYGIDINNHKDRYFTIGENKRQKFAFPLQKREITVIKQVKNGNQEKFVSNQSIAAQINPELTLEMKEELLDI
;
A
#
# COMPACT_ATOMS: atom_id res chain seq x y z
N MET A 1 -10.30 -3.84 11.90
CA MET A 1 -11.58 -3.12 11.76
C MET A 1 -12.48 -3.92 10.83
N PRO A 2 -13.79 -4.05 11.12
CA PRO A 2 -14.72 -4.72 10.22
C PRO A 2 -15.03 -3.83 8.99
N ILE A 3 -15.16 -4.47 7.83
CA ILE A 3 -15.55 -3.81 6.55
C ILE A 3 -17.07 -3.59 6.48
N GLU A 4 -17.84 -4.30 7.30
CA GLU A 4 -19.30 -4.25 7.31
C GLU A 4 -19.82 -2.83 7.55
N GLY A 5 -20.61 -2.33 6.60
CA GLY A 5 -21.20 -0.99 6.63
C GLY A 5 -20.42 0.08 5.86
N MET A 6 -19.18 -0.17 5.44
CA MET A 6 -18.43 0.77 4.61
C MET A 6 -18.86 0.66 3.14
N LYS A 7 -19.29 1.78 2.54
CA LYS A 7 -19.59 1.87 1.11
C LYS A 7 -18.50 2.64 0.41
N PHE A 8 -17.94 2.05 -0.64
CA PHE A 8 -16.92 2.66 -1.48
C PHE A 8 -17.47 2.82 -2.89
N SER A 9 -17.29 4.00 -3.47
CA SER A 9 -17.65 4.28 -4.85
C SER A 9 -16.52 5.05 -5.52
N SER A 10 -16.26 4.72 -6.77
CA SER A 10 -15.32 5.44 -7.63
C SER A 10 -16.07 5.88 -8.86
N ALA A 11 -16.40 7.18 -8.95
CA ALA A 11 -17.08 7.91 -10.04
C ALA A 11 -18.28 7.21 -10.72
N SER A 12 -18.04 6.07 -11.36
CA SER A 12 -18.96 5.30 -12.19
C SER A 12 -19.31 3.91 -11.63
N GLN A 13 -18.62 3.43 -10.59
CA GLN A 13 -18.81 2.06 -10.08
C GLN A 13 -18.75 1.99 -8.55
N THR A 14 -19.54 1.06 -8.01
CA THR A 14 -19.42 0.62 -6.62
C THR A 14 -18.16 -0.25 -6.49
N MET A 15 -17.32 0.05 -5.51
CA MET A 15 -16.11 -0.72 -5.23
C MET A 15 -16.44 -1.82 -4.23
N HIS A 16 -15.91 -3.03 -4.43
CA HIS A 16 -16.12 -4.12 -3.48
C HIS A 16 -14.86 -4.34 -2.62
N PRO A 17 -14.91 -3.98 -1.33
CA PRO A 17 -13.81 -4.18 -0.41
C PRO A 17 -13.64 -5.67 -0.07
N LEU A 18 -12.40 -6.13 0.01
CA LEU A 18 -12.02 -7.49 0.37
C LEU A 18 -11.51 -7.57 1.81
N VAL A 19 -10.48 -6.78 2.12
CA VAL A 19 -9.79 -6.82 3.41
C VAL A 19 -9.22 -5.44 3.74
N ILE A 20 -9.03 -5.17 5.04
CA ILE A 20 -8.29 -4.01 5.53
C ILE A 20 -6.93 -4.51 6.01
N PHE A 21 -5.85 -3.89 5.54
CA PHE A 21 -4.51 -4.15 6.07
C PHE A 21 -3.88 -2.85 6.60
N GLU A 22 -3.13 -2.96 7.69
CA GLU A 22 -2.40 -1.84 8.26
C GLU A 22 -0.95 -1.86 7.76
N ALA A 23 -0.45 -0.71 7.34
CA ALA A 23 0.94 -0.55 6.92
C ALA A 23 1.53 0.76 7.44
N ALA A 24 2.83 0.73 7.69
CA ALA A 24 3.60 1.93 7.98
C ALA A 24 4.08 2.57 6.67
N MET A 25 3.63 3.79 6.40
CA MET A 25 4.21 4.64 5.37
C MET A 25 5.33 5.48 5.97
N ILE A 26 6.51 5.45 5.35
CA ILE A 26 7.65 6.25 5.79
C ILE A 26 7.96 7.26 4.71
N PHE A 27 7.84 8.54 5.07
CA PHE A 27 8.28 9.64 4.23
C PHE A 27 9.70 10.05 4.68
N PRO A 28 10.73 9.70 3.91
CA PRO A 28 12.10 10.02 4.27
C PRO A 28 12.30 11.53 4.30
N HIS A 29 12.82 12.04 5.41
CA HIS A 29 13.07 13.46 5.62
C HIS A 29 14.39 13.68 6.35
N PRO A 30 15.25 14.62 5.88
CA PRO A 30 16.57 14.85 6.45
C PRO A 30 16.58 15.24 7.94
N ALA A 31 15.57 15.98 8.41
CA ALA A 31 15.46 16.37 9.83
C ALA A 31 14.70 15.34 10.69
N GLY A 32 14.39 14.17 10.14
CA GLY A 32 13.62 13.12 10.83
C GLY A 32 12.48 12.63 9.95
N SER A 33 12.49 11.34 9.62
CA SER A 33 11.50 10.74 8.72
C SER A 33 10.13 10.68 9.38
N ILE A 34 9.09 11.01 8.62
CA ILE A 34 7.72 10.95 9.10
C ILE A 34 7.21 9.53 8.91
N ARG A 35 6.77 8.91 10.01
CA ARG A 35 6.18 7.57 10.01
C ARG A 35 4.69 7.70 10.23
N SER A 36 3.92 7.22 9.26
CA SER A 36 2.47 7.28 9.23
C SER A 36 1.93 5.86 9.31
N LYS A 37 1.10 5.57 10.32
CA LYS A 37 0.36 4.31 10.39
C LYS A 37 -0.95 4.48 9.61
N VAL A 38 -1.09 3.74 8.52
CA VAL A 38 -2.21 3.86 7.58
C VAL A 38 -2.92 2.52 7.46
N ALA A 39 -4.25 2.55 7.43
CA ALA A 39 -5.07 1.41 7.09
C ALA A 39 -5.49 1.54 5.62
N PHE A 40 -5.17 0.51 4.83
CA PHE A 40 -5.54 0.41 3.43
C PHE A 40 -6.68 -0.58 3.26
N VAL A 41 -7.60 -0.25 2.37
CA VAL A 41 -8.69 -1.14 1.96
C VAL A 41 -8.29 -1.77 0.63
N VAL A 42 -8.20 -3.09 0.60
CA VAL A 42 -8.00 -3.85 -0.63
C VAL A 42 -9.35 -3.97 -1.32
N MET A 43 -9.40 -3.61 -2.59
CA MET A 43 -10.60 -3.65 -3.42
C MET A 43 -10.46 -4.73 -4.48
N ASN A 44 -11.51 -5.51 -4.75
CA ASN A 44 -11.46 -6.55 -5.78
C ASN A 44 -11.48 -5.99 -7.22
N ASN A 45 -12.13 -4.85 -7.42
CA ASN A 45 -12.44 -4.28 -8.72
C ASN A 45 -11.78 -2.92 -8.94
N CYS A 46 -10.71 -2.64 -8.18
CA CYS A 46 -9.87 -1.46 -8.42
C CYS A 46 -8.82 -1.77 -9.47
N THR A 47 -8.80 -0.98 -10.55
CA THR A 47 -7.79 -1.09 -11.62
C THR A 47 -6.56 -0.19 -11.39
N SER A 48 -6.54 0.59 -10.30
CA SER A 48 -5.41 1.47 -9.98
C SER A 48 -4.19 0.68 -9.52
N GLN A 49 -3.07 0.88 -10.19
CA GLN A 49 -1.75 0.39 -9.75
C GLN A 49 -1.10 1.27 -8.67
N HIS A 50 -1.78 2.33 -8.23
CA HIS A 50 -1.26 3.28 -7.24
C HIS A 50 -2.02 3.15 -5.93
N PHE A 51 -1.29 3.31 -4.82
CA PHE A 51 -1.90 3.52 -3.51
C PHE A 51 -2.66 4.83 -3.50
N ILE A 52 -3.89 4.79 -3.00
CA ILE A 52 -4.74 5.97 -2.82
C ILE A 52 -4.74 6.31 -1.33
N LEU A 53 -4.24 7.49 -1.00
CA LEU A 53 -4.28 8.01 0.37
C LEU A 53 -5.47 8.96 0.51
N GLY A 54 -6.35 8.67 1.48
CA GLY A 54 -7.52 9.50 1.76
C GLY A 54 -7.17 10.84 2.39
N ASN A 55 -8.05 11.83 2.23
CA ASN A 55 -7.88 13.18 2.78
C ASN A 55 -7.76 13.20 4.31
N ASN A 56 -8.36 12.23 5.00
CA ASN A 56 -8.20 12.06 6.44
C ASN A 56 -6.72 11.93 6.83
N TYR A 57 -5.98 11.11 6.11
CA TYR A 57 -4.55 10.91 6.36
C TYR A 57 -3.72 12.10 5.90
N LEU A 58 -4.09 12.75 4.79
CA LEU A 58 -3.42 13.99 4.36
C LEU A 58 -3.52 15.05 5.48
N ASN A 59 -4.70 15.24 6.05
CA ASN A 59 -4.93 16.21 7.13
C ASN A 59 -4.19 15.83 8.43
N ILE A 60 -4.25 14.56 8.86
CA ILE A 60 -3.60 14.10 10.10
C ILE A 60 -2.08 14.30 10.05
N TYR A 61 -1.47 14.08 8.89
CA TYR A 61 -0.02 14.18 8.72
C TYR A 61 0.44 15.51 8.11
N GLY A 62 -0.47 16.48 7.93
CA GLY A 62 -0.17 17.80 7.37
C GLY A 62 0.42 17.72 5.96
N ILE A 63 -0.07 16.81 5.13
CA ILE A 63 0.37 16.67 3.74
C ILE A 63 -0.43 17.63 2.86
N ASP A 64 0.21 18.70 2.42
CA ASP A 64 -0.39 19.69 1.51
C ASP A 64 0.10 19.46 0.07
N ILE A 65 -0.84 19.31 -0.87
CA ILE A 65 -0.54 19.19 -2.30
C ILE A 65 -0.71 20.55 -2.97
N ASN A 66 0.36 21.05 -3.58
CA ASN A 66 0.38 22.32 -4.29
C ASN A 66 0.55 22.10 -5.79
N ASN A 67 -0.33 22.71 -6.58
CA ASN A 67 -0.35 22.60 -8.05
C ASN A 67 0.02 23.93 -8.74
N HIS A 68 0.52 24.92 -8.01
CA HIS A 68 0.83 26.23 -8.58
C HIS A 68 2.22 26.23 -9.22
N LYS A 69 2.27 26.45 -10.54
CA LYS A 69 3.45 26.38 -11.44
C LYS A 69 4.02 24.96 -11.57
N ASP A 70 4.54 24.41 -10.48
CA ASP A 70 5.08 23.06 -10.41
C ASP A 70 4.28 22.22 -9.42
N ARG A 71 4.05 20.95 -9.75
CA ARG A 71 3.35 20.03 -8.86
C ARG A 71 4.32 19.55 -7.77
N TYR A 72 4.04 19.90 -6.51
CA TYR A 72 4.79 19.42 -5.36
C TYR A 72 3.88 19.19 -4.16
N PHE A 73 4.38 18.46 -3.17
CA PHE A 73 3.71 18.37 -1.87
C PHE A 73 4.67 18.76 -0.74
N THR A 74 4.10 19.19 0.38
CA THR A 74 4.82 19.46 1.63
C THR A 74 4.28 18.52 2.71
N ILE A 75 5.05 18.27 3.76
CA ILE A 75 4.62 17.41 4.86
C ILE A 75 4.85 18.13 6.19
N GLY A 76 3.84 18.14 7.05
CA GLY A 76 3.85 18.82 8.34
C GLY A 76 3.86 20.35 8.20
N GLU A 77 4.24 21.04 9.27
CA GLU A 77 4.22 22.52 9.33
C GLU A 77 5.31 23.19 8.48
N ASN A 78 6.32 22.43 8.03
CA ASN A 78 7.45 22.97 7.29
C ASN A 78 7.13 23.13 5.79
N LYS A 79 6.44 24.22 5.44
CA LYS A 79 6.07 24.58 4.06
C LYS A 79 7.26 24.93 3.15
N ARG A 80 8.49 25.02 3.68
CA ARG A 80 9.69 25.36 2.90
C ARG A 80 10.23 24.17 2.11
N GLN A 81 10.02 22.95 2.60
CA GLN A 81 10.53 21.75 1.94
C GLN A 81 9.48 21.15 0.99
N LYS A 82 9.78 21.25 -0.31
CA LYS A 82 8.89 20.81 -1.39
C LYS A 82 9.37 19.48 -1.94
N PHE A 83 8.48 18.51 -1.98
CA PHE A 83 8.70 17.23 -2.62
C PHE A 83 8.07 17.26 -4.00
N ALA A 84 8.90 17.23 -5.04
CA ALA A 84 8.40 17.19 -6.42
C ALA A 84 7.80 15.83 -6.73
N PHE A 85 6.70 15.81 -7.48
CA PHE A 85 6.24 14.56 -8.09
C PHE A 85 7.20 14.20 -9.24
N PRO A 86 7.72 12.97 -9.29
CA PRO A 86 8.60 12.57 -10.38
C PRO A 86 7.87 12.69 -11.72
N LEU A 87 8.49 13.35 -12.70
CA LEU A 87 7.94 13.54 -14.05
C LEU A 87 7.88 12.23 -14.85
N GLN A 88 8.70 11.25 -14.47
CA GLN A 88 8.73 9.92 -15.08
C GLN A 88 7.99 8.93 -14.17
N LYS A 89 7.16 8.07 -14.76
CA LYS A 89 6.60 6.91 -14.08
C LYS A 89 7.74 6.03 -13.60
N ARG A 90 8.16 6.21 -12.36
CA ARG A 90 8.96 5.19 -11.67
C ARG A 90 7.96 4.15 -11.21
N GLU A 91 8.14 2.92 -11.65
CA GLU A 91 7.45 1.79 -11.06
C GLU A 91 7.61 1.88 -9.54
N ILE A 92 6.54 1.55 -8.82
CA ILE A 92 6.63 1.40 -7.37
C ILE A 92 7.72 0.35 -7.16
N THR A 93 8.89 0.80 -6.70
CA THR A 93 9.96 -0.11 -6.31
C THR A 93 9.45 -0.81 -5.05
N VAL A 94 8.71 -1.90 -5.25
CA VAL A 94 8.50 -2.88 -4.20
C VAL A 94 9.92 -3.28 -3.84
N ILE A 95 10.38 -2.84 -2.67
CA ILE A 95 11.64 -3.34 -2.11
C ILE A 95 11.38 -4.84 -2.04
N LYS A 96 11.96 -5.59 -2.99
CA LYS A 96 11.86 -7.06 -3.02
C LYS A 96 12.12 -7.48 -1.60
N GLN A 97 11.16 -8.21 -1.00
CA GLN A 97 11.33 -8.73 0.35
C GLN A 97 12.74 -9.27 0.41
N VAL A 98 13.57 -8.69 1.30
CA VAL A 98 14.89 -9.22 1.56
C VAL A 98 14.64 -10.70 1.85
N LYS A 99 15.24 -11.60 1.05
CA LYS A 99 15.18 -13.05 1.26
C LYS A 99 15.84 -13.36 2.60
N ASN A 100 15.19 -12.98 3.69
CA ASN A 100 15.51 -13.40 5.03
C ASN A 100 14.88 -14.79 5.16
N GLY A 101 15.60 -15.74 5.76
CA GLY A 101 15.24 -17.16 5.90
C GLY A 101 13.95 -17.49 6.66
N ASN A 102 13.01 -16.54 6.75
CA ASN A 102 11.65 -16.70 7.26
C ASN A 102 10.61 -16.87 6.14
N GLN A 103 11.00 -16.89 4.86
CA GLN A 103 10.07 -17.18 3.74
C GLN A 103 9.39 -18.54 3.92
N GLU A 104 10.14 -19.57 4.32
CA GLU A 104 9.59 -20.92 4.55
C GLU A 104 8.51 -20.94 5.63
N LYS A 105 8.68 -20.18 6.71
CA LYS A 105 7.67 -20.04 7.78
C LYS A 105 6.44 -19.26 7.33
N PHE A 106 6.62 -18.25 6.48
CA PHE A 106 5.49 -17.50 5.93
C PHE A 106 4.69 -18.36 4.96
N VAL A 107 5.37 -19.07 4.05
CA VAL A 107 4.74 -20.00 3.11
C VAL A 107 4.03 -21.12 3.87
N SER A 108 4.65 -21.74 4.87
CA SER A 108 3.98 -22.79 5.66
C SER A 108 2.72 -22.27 6.35
N ASN A 109 2.78 -21.09 6.96
CA ASN A 109 1.64 -20.51 7.67
C ASN A 109 0.52 -20.10 6.72
N GLN A 110 0.85 -19.54 5.56
CA GLN A 110 -0.12 -19.21 4.51
C GLN A 110 -0.75 -20.48 3.91
N SER A 111 0.03 -21.53 3.62
CA SER A 111 -0.49 -22.78 3.09
C SER A 111 -1.44 -23.49 4.07
N ILE A 112 -1.14 -23.43 5.38
CA ILE A 112 -2.02 -23.95 6.44
C ILE A 112 -3.33 -23.13 6.51
N ALA A 113 -3.23 -21.80 6.48
CA ALA A 113 -4.40 -20.92 6.55
C ALA A 113 -5.29 -20.99 5.30
N ALA A 114 -4.69 -21.21 4.13
CA ALA A 114 -5.38 -21.27 2.84
C ALA A 114 -5.97 -22.64 2.51
N GLN A 115 -5.86 -23.64 3.41
CA GLN A 115 -6.33 -25.01 3.19
C GLN A 115 -5.87 -25.60 1.85
N ILE A 116 -4.64 -25.26 1.42
CA ILE A 116 -4.09 -25.75 0.16
C ILE A 116 -3.92 -27.27 0.27
N ASN A 117 -4.35 -28.01 -0.76
CA ASN A 117 -4.30 -29.46 -0.78
C ASN A 117 -2.86 -29.94 -0.47
N PRO A 118 -2.64 -30.77 0.57
CA PRO A 118 -1.32 -31.24 0.95
C PRO A 118 -0.62 -32.04 -0.15
N GLU A 119 -1.38 -32.64 -1.08
CA GLU A 119 -0.85 -33.44 -2.20
C GLU A 119 -0.23 -32.62 -3.34
N LEU A 120 -0.32 -31.28 -3.30
CA LEU A 120 0.33 -30.44 -4.31
C LEU A 120 1.86 -30.56 -4.23
N THR A 121 2.48 -30.81 -5.39
CA THR A 121 3.94 -30.85 -5.55
C THR A 121 4.55 -29.47 -5.31
N LEU A 122 5.86 -29.43 -5.05
CA LEU A 122 6.57 -28.18 -4.78
C LEU A 122 6.45 -27.19 -5.95
N GLU A 123 6.62 -27.67 -7.17
CA GLU A 123 6.51 -26.88 -8.40
C GLU A 123 5.13 -26.23 -8.57
N MET A 124 4.05 -26.97 -8.30
CA MET A 124 2.69 -26.45 -8.39
C MET A 124 2.38 -25.42 -7.29
N LYS A 125 3.04 -25.53 -6.12
CA LYS A 125 2.93 -24.55 -5.04
C LYS A 125 3.67 -23.26 -5.37
N GLU A 126 4.84 -23.37 -6.01
CA GLU A 126 5.60 -22.20 -6.48
C GLU A 126 4.84 -21.45 -7.57
N GLU A 127 4.24 -22.16 -8.53
CA GLU A 127 3.39 -21.58 -9.58
C GLU A 127 2.15 -20.88 -9.00
N LEU A 128 1.51 -21.46 -7.97
CA LEU A 128 0.36 -20.86 -7.28
C LEU A 128 0.71 -19.59 -6.49
N LEU A 129 1.94 -19.49 -6.00
CA LEU A 129 2.38 -18.40 -5.14
C LEU A 129 3.16 -17.31 -5.90
N ASP A 130 3.44 -17.52 -7.18
CA ASP A 130 4.13 -16.58 -8.07
C ASP A 130 5.49 -16.12 -7.46
N ILE A 131 6.24 -17.07 -6.86
CA ILE A 131 7.57 -16.87 -6.22
C ILE A 131 8.68 -17.47 -7.08
#